data_AF-A0AA48KA50-F1
#
_entry.id   AF-A0AA48KA50-F1
#
_cell.length_a   1.000
_cell.length_b   1.000
_cell.length_c   1.000
_cell.angle_alpha   90.00
_cell.angle_beta   90.00
_cell.angle_gamma   90.00
#
_symmetry.space_group_name_H-M   'P 1'
#
loop_
_entity.id
_entity.type
_entity.pdbx_description
1 polymer ?
#
loop_
_entity_poly.entity_id
_entity_poly.type
_entity_poly.pdbx_seq_one_letter_code
_entity_poly.pdbx_strand_id
1 'polypeptide(L)'
;METLRALLVQRAARLQEWPAVSAPGWGTLKYPAFRNRVEGVALGLMAAPPPRVFSRGAGPWDWACEVACASCGLLWDPAGEVDPGILGGPRFNREEGRQPYHDCDPTPETPFTAALAHAGLLAGLRRLNGRLGWDHDSAVTLPLGDLGTPEVRTALWSALYAGAHAILMAGPVRGWDPTPFAGLF
;
A
#
# COMPACT_ATOMS: atom_id res chain seq x y z
N MET A 1 12.86 0.86 15.30
CA MET A 1 11.39 0.80 15.42
C MET A 1 10.85 0.80 14.00
N GLU A 2 10.01 -0.16 13.62
CA GLU A 2 9.60 -0.35 12.22
C GLU A 2 8.38 0.52 11.86
N THR A 3 8.38 1.09 10.65
CA THR A 3 7.31 1.91 10.07
C THR A 3 6.80 1.25 8.79
N LEU A 4 5.64 1.66 8.27
CA LEU A 4 5.11 1.12 7.01
C LEU A 4 6.04 1.41 5.81
N ARG A 5 6.72 2.57 5.81
CA ARG A 5 7.79 2.87 4.85
C ARG A 5 8.95 1.89 5.00
N ALA A 6 9.43 1.68 6.22
CA ALA A 6 10.54 0.76 6.49
C ALA A 6 10.20 -0.68 6.06
N LEU A 7 8.95 -1.12 6.25
CA LEU A 7 8.46 -2.41 5.77
C LEU A 7 8.59 -2.52 4.24
N LEU A 8 8.08 -1.54 3.49
CA LEU A 8 8.18 -1.53 2.02
C LEU A 8 9.65 -1.58 1.55
N VAL A 9 10.51 -0.75 2.13
CA VAL A 9 11.94 -0.69 1.81
C VAL A 9 12.62 -2.03 2.11
N GLN A 10 12.34 -2.61 3.27
CA GLN A 10 12.90 -3.90 3.67
C GLN A 10 12.45 -5.04 2.74
N ARG A 11 11.16 -5.07 2.36
CA ARG A 11 10.62 -6.07 1.42
C ARG A 11 11.25 -5.92 0.03
N ALA A 12 11.34 -4.71 -0.49
CA ALA A 12 12.04 -4.43 -1.75
C ALA A 12 13.51 -4.82 -1.75
N ALA A 13 14.22 -4.62 -0.63
CA ALA A 13 15.62 -4.99 -0.52
C ALA A 13 15.85 -6.52 -0.45
N ARG A 14 14.96 -7.24 0.26
CA ARG A 14 15.12 -8.68 0.53
C ARG A 14 14.50 -9.59 -0.54
N LEU A 15 13.43 -9.14 -1.20
CA LEU A 15 12.61 -9.95 -2.09
C LEU A 15 12.70 -9.46 -3.55
N GLN A 16 13.92 -9.16 -4.01
CA GLN A 16 14.16 -8.47 -5.29
C GLN A 16 13.57 -9.22 -6.50
N GLU A 17 13.64 -10.55 -6.48
CA GLU A 17 13.17 -11.41 -7.56
C GLU A 17 11.72 -11.88 -7.41
N TRP A 18 11.09 -11.62 -6.26
CA TRP A 18 9.76 -12.15 -5.94
C TRP A 18 8.66 -11.20 -6.40
N PRO A 19 7.53 -11.74 -6.87
CA PRO A 19 6.38 -10.96 -7.28
C PRO A 19 5.72 -10.31 -6.05
N ALA A 20 5.50 -8.99 -6.12
CA ALA A 20 4.78 -8.25 -5.10
C ALA A 20 3.31 -8.09 -5.46
N VAL A 21 3.04 -7.62 -6.68
CA VAL A 21 1.67 -7.36 -7.14
C VAL A 21 1.50 -7.68 -8.62
N SER A 22 0.43 -8.38 -8.97
CA SER A 22 -0.08 -8.48 -10.34
C SER A 22 -1.37 -7.69 -10.45
N ALA A 23 -1.51 -6.88 -11.50
CA ALA A 23 -2.75 -6.16 -11.75
C ALA A 23 -2.98 -5.85 -13.23
N PRO A 24 -4.25 -5.69 -13.67
CA PRO A 24 -4.59 -5.22 -15.01
C PRO A 24 -3.87 -3.92 -15.35
N GLY A 25 -3.34 -3.84 -16.58
CA GLY A 25 -2.55 -2.69 -17.06
C GLY A 25 -1.14 -2.57 -16.48
N TRP A 26 -0.82 -3.32 -15.43
CA TRP A 26 0.50 -3.29 -14.77
C TRP A 26 1.35 -4.51 -15.04
N GLY A 27 0.73 -5.64 -15.39
CA GLY A 27 1.40 -6.94 -15.40
C GLY A 27 1.78 -7.38 -13.98
N THR A 28 2.83 -8.19 -13.86
CA THR A 28 3.40 -8.59 -12.57
C THR A 28 4.61 -7.71 -12.24
N LEU A 29 4.54 -7.02 -11.11
CA LEU A 29 5.67 -6.29 -10.55
C LEU A 29 6.36 -7.11 -9.47
N LYS A 30 7.68 -7.18 -9.57
CA LYS A 30 8.54 -7.57 -8.44
C LYS A 30 8.57 -6.47 -7.38
N TYR A 31 8.97 -6.80 -6.16
CA TYR A 31 9.02 -5.83 -5.06
C TYR A 31 9.78 -4.53 -5.35
N PRO A 32 10.95 -4.54 -6.02
CA PRO A 32 11.64 -3.30 -6.39
C PRO A 32 10.81 -2.43 -7.35
N ALA A 33 10.17 -3.05 -8.35
CA ALA A 33 9.33 -2.33 -9.31
C ALA A 33 8.05 -1.77 -8.65
N PHE A 34 7.46 -2.51 -7.71
CA PHE A 34 6.32 -2.01 -6.93
C PHE A 34 6.71 -0.84 -6.04
N ARG A 35 7.83 -0.94 -5.32
CA ARG A 35 8.39 0.17 -4.53
C ARG A 35 8.60 1.41 -5.40
N ASN A 36 9.18 1.28 -6.58
CA ASN A 36 9.40 2.42 -7.48
C ASN A 36 8.08 3.10 -7.89
N ARG A 37 7.00 2.35 -8.10
CA ARG A 37 5.67 2.94 -8.34
C ARG A 37 5.15 3.69 -7.13
N VAL A 38 5.26 3.10 -5.94
CA VAL A 38 4.86 3.75 -4.69
C VAL A 38 5.65 5.04 -4.47
N GLU A 39 6.97 5.00 -4.65
CA GLU A 39 7.84 6.18 -4.51
C GLU A 39 7.49 7.26 -5.53
N GLY A 40 7.25 6.92 -6.79
CA GLY A 40 6.84 7.93 -7.77
C GLY A 40 5.51 8.62 -7.43
N VAL A 41 4.55 7.91 -6.83
CA VAL A 41 3.31 8.52 -6.30
C VAL A 41 3.61 9.37 -5.06
N ALA A 42 4.45 8.88 -4.15
CA ALA A 42 4.87 9.58 -2.94
C ALA A 42 5.53 10.93 -3.27
N LEU A 43 6.40 10.96 -4.28
CA LEU A 43 7.02 12.19 -4.79
C LEU A 43 5.97 13.17 -5.35
N GLY A 44 5.00 12.66 -6.12
CA GLY A 44 3.89 13.47 -6.62
C GLY A 44 3.05 14.09 -5.49
N LEU A 45 2.75 13.32 -4.44
CA LEU A 45 2.07 13.81 -3.23
C LEU A 45 2.88 14.89 -2.51
N MET A 46 4.18 14.64 -2.32
CA MET A 46 5.04 15.50 -1.52
C MET A 46 5.46 16.79 -2.21
N ALA A 47 5.27 16.91 -3.53
CA ALA A 47 5.42 18.17 -4.26
C ALA A 47 4.39 19.23 -3.81
N ALA A 48 3.23 18.81 -3.30
CA ALA A 48 2.22 19.67 -2.69
C ALA A 48 1.40 18.85 -1.67
N PRO A 49 1.94 18.64 -0.44
CA PRO A 49 1.37 17.67 0.50
C PRO A 49 -0.07 18.01 0.89
N PRO A 50 -1.05 17.14 0.62
CA PRO A 50 -2.42 17.33 1.06
C PRO A 50 -2.56 16.99 2.56
N PRO A 51 -3.52 17.58 3.28
CA PRO A 51 -3.75 17.27 4.70
C PRO A 51 -4.31 15.85 4.92
N ARG A 52 -4.94 15.29 3.89
CA ARG A 52 -5.58 13.97 3.88
C ARG A 52 -5.60 13.44 2.45
N VAL A 53 -5.34 12.15 2.27
CA VAL A 53 -5.25 11.49 0.95
C VAL A 53 -6.30 10.41 0.87
N PHE A 54 -6.95 10.31 -0.29
CA PHE A 54 -7.78 9.16 -0.62
C PHE A 54 -7.88 9.00 -2.13
N SER A 55 -7.94 7.75 -2.59
CA SER A 55 -8.14 7.40 -4.00
C SER A 55 -9.29 6.40 -4.14
N ARG A 56 -10.17 6.62 -5.13
CA ARG A 56 -11.31 5.74 -5.49
C ARG A 56 -11.35 5.47 -7.00
N GLY A 57 -10.19 5.37 -7.65
CA GLY A 57 -10.08 5.19 -9.10
C GLY A 57 -10.55 3.83 -9.61
N ALA A 58 -10.81 2.87 -8.71
CA ALA A 58 -11.11 1.47 -9.01
C ALA A 58 -9.99 0.78 -9.81
N GLY A 59 -8.74 1.18 -9.56
CA GLY A 59 -7.56 0.74 -10.28
C GLY A 59 -6.39 0.44 -9.35
N PRO A 60 -5.34 -0.27 -9.82
CA PRO A 60 -4.21 -0.66 -8.98
C PRO A 60 -3.43 0.55 -8.42
N TRP A 61 -3.60 1.73 -9.02
CA TRP A 61 -3.08 2.98 -8.49
C TRP A 61 -3.67 3.35 -7.12
N ASP A 62 -4.88 2.92 -6.78
CA ASP A 62 -5.47 3.16 -5.45
C ASP A 62 -4.61 2.50 -4.37
N TRP A 63 -4.16 1.27 -4.62
CA TRP A 63 -3.25 0.55 -3.72
C TRP A 63 -1.89 1.23 -3.61
N ALA A 64 -1.26 1.61 -4.74
CA ALA A 64 0.00 2.33 -4.69
C ALA A 64 -0.13 3.70 -3.99
N CYS A 65 -1.25 4.38 -4.15
CA CYS A 65 -1.54 5.65 -3.48
C CYS A 65 -1.68 5.48 -1.97
N GLU A 66 -2.34 4.42 -1.51
CA GLU A 66 -2.45 4.12 -0.07
C GLU A 66 -1.09 3.83 0.55
N VAL A 67 -0.26 3.00 -0.10
CA VAL A 67 1.11 2.71 0.40
C VAL A 67 2.00 3.95 0.30
N ALA A 68 1.81 4.81 -0.71
CA ALA A 68 2.53 6.08 -0.83
C ALA A 68 2.14 7.05 0.28
N CYS A 69 0.84 7.14 0.60
CA CYS A 69 0.31 7.92 1.72
C CYS A 69 0.96 7.50 3.04
N ALA A 70 0.96 6.19 3.33
CA ALA A 70 1.64 5.60 4.48
C ALA A 70 3.14 5.91 4.48
N SER A 71 3.78 5.81 3.31
CA SER A 71 5.20 6.11 3.17
C SER A 71 5.47 7.57 3.49
N CYS A 72 4.61 8.50 3.09
CA CYS A 72 4.75 9.94 3.37
C CYS A 72 4.26 10.37 4.76
N GLY A 73 3.86 9.45 5.65
CA GLY A 73 3.29 9.83 6.95
C GLY A 73 2.02 10.67 6.84
N LEU A 74 1.31 10.57 5.72
CA LEU A 74 0.06 11.28 5.47
C LEU A 74 -1.12 10.44 5.95
N LEU A 75 -2.21 11.12 6.31
CA LEU A 75 -3.44 10.47 6.76
C LEU A 75 -4.25 9.94 5.56
N TRP A 76 -4.49 8.63 5.54
CA TRP A 76 -5.44 7.99 4.62
C TRP A 76 -6.86 8.12 5.19
N ASP A 77 -7.66 9.00 4.60
CA ASP A 77 -8.98 9.40 5.12
C ASP A 77 -9.97 9.54 3.96
N PRO A 78 -11.14 8.87 3.99
CA PRO A 78 -12.18 8.96 2.96
C PRO A 78 -12.69 10.37 2.59
N ALA A 79 -12.43 11.38 3.41
CA ALA A 79 -12.72 12.79 3.15
C ALA A 79 -11.55 13.55 2.51
N GLY A 80 -10.44 12.87 2.22
CA GLY A 80 -9.36 13.37 1.38
C GLY A 80 -9.62 13.12 -0.11
N GLU A 81 -8.76 13.69 -0.94
CA GLU A 81 -8.76 13.50 -2.39
C GLU A 81 -7.31 13.48 -2.88
N VAL A 82 -7.07 12.78 -3.98
CA VAL A 82 -5.79 12.75 -4.67
C VAL A 82 -5.94 13.28 -6.09
N ASP A 83 -4.99 14.10 -6.52
CA ASP A 83 -4.90 14.53 -7.92
C ASP A 83 -4.60 13.31 -8.82
N PRO A 84 -5.49 12.91 -9.75
CA PRO A 84 -5.26 11.77 -10.63
C PRO A 84 -3.97 11.89 -11.47
N GLY A 85 -3.48 13.11 -11.69
CA GLY A 85 -2.23 13.38 -12.39
C GLY A 85 -0.99 12.80 -11.70
N ILE A 86 -1.04 12.46 -10.41
CA ILE A 86 0.07 11.80 -9.71
C ILE A 86 0.00 10.26 -9.80
N LEU A 87 -1.13 9.70 -10.22
CA LEU A 87 -1.39 8.26 -10.31
C LEU A 87 -0.93 7.70 -11.66
N GLY A 88 0.39 7.79 -11.92
CA GLY A 88 0.98 7.43 -13.20
C GLY A 88 0.77 8.45 -14.32
N GLY A 89 0.27 9.64 -13.99
CA GLY A 89 0.09 10.76 -14.90
C GLY A 89 1.29 11.72 -14.95
N PRO A 90 1.12 12.93 -15.51
CA PRO A 90 2.22 13.90 -15.73
C PRO A 90 2.91 14.40 -14.46
N ARG A 91 2.33 14.17 -13.27
CA ARG A 91 2.89 14.57 -11.99
C ARG A 91 3.52 13.42 -11.20
N PHE A 92 3.44 12.19 -11.74
CA PHE A 92 4.14 11.04 -11.18
C PHE A 92 5.64 11.29 -11.18
N ASN A 93 6.33 10.98 -10.07
CA ASN A 93 7.77 11.17 -9.92
C ASN A 93 8.21 12.63 -10.12
N ARG A 94 7.40 13.60 -9.67
CA ARG A 94 7.78 15.02 -9.66
C ARG A 94 8.95 15.27 -8.73
N GLU A 95 10.02 15.81 -9.28
CA GLU A 95 11.29 16.05 -8.56
C GLU A 95 11.13 17.06 -7.41
N GLU A 96 10.16 17.98 -7.50
CA GLU A 96 9.88 18.94 -6.43
C GLU A 96 9.50 18.26 -5.10
N GLY A 97 8.93 17.05 -5.17
CA GLY A 97 8.60 16.26 -3.98
C GLY A 97 9.75 15.42 -3.42
N ARG A 98 10.92 15.37 -4.09
CA ARG A 98 12.05 14.52 -3.68
C ARG A 98 12.59 14.86 -2.31
N GLN A 99 12.99 16.11 -2.11
CA GLN A 99 13.53 16.53 -0.83
C GLN A 99 12.48 16.43 0.28
N PRO A 100 11.23 16.94 0.12
CA PRO A 100 10.19 16.78 1.13
C PRO A 100 9.86 15.31 1.47
N TYR A 101 9.87 14.41 0.49
CA TYR A 101 9.65 12.98 0.73
C TYR A 101 10.73 12.36 1.62
N HIS A 102 12.00 12.70 1.37
CA HIS A 102 13.12 12.21 2.17
C HIS A 102 13.21 12.86 3.56
N ASP A 103 12.83 14.14 3.68
CA ASP A 103 12.78 14.85 4.96
C ASP A 103 11.61 14.41 5.85
N CYS A 104 10.53 13.94 5.22
CA CYS A 104 9.43 13.33 5.93
C CYS A 104 9.80 11.90 6.34
N ASP A 105 10.07 11.67 7.62
CA ASP A 105 10.24 10.31 8.15
C ASP A 105 9.13 10.00 9.17
N PRO A 106 8.13 9.16 8.82
CA PRO A 106 7.06 8.83 9.75
C PRO A 106 7.62 8.07 10.95
N THR A 107 7.16 8.40 12.15
CA THR A 107 7.44 7.62 13.35
C THR A 107 6.38 6.52 13.52
N PRO A 108 6.59 5.54 14.40
CA PRO A 108 5.59 4.51 14.66
C PRO A 108 4.29 5.04 15.27
N GLU A 109 4.33 6.20 15.93
CA GLU A 109 3.17 6.93 16.47
C GLU A 109 2.46 7.77 15.41
N THR A 110 3.06 7.98 14.22
CA THR A 110 2.44 8.71 13.13
C THR A 110 1.10 8.04 12.77
N PRO A 111 -0.02 8.80 12.79
CA PRO A 111 -1.31 8.31 12.35
C PRO A 111 -1.27 7.94 10.87
N PHE A 112 -1.77 6.75 10.54
CA PHE A 112 -2.00 6.35 9.15
C PHE A 112 -3.48 6.48 8.77
N THR A 113 -4.38 6.09 9.66
CA THR A 113 -5.82 6.39 9.58
C THR A 113 -6.25 7.10 10.87
N ALA A 114 -7.51 7.56 10.92
CA ALA A 114 -8.06 8.18 12.13
C ALA A 114 -8.03 7.24 13.35
N ALA A 115 -8.05 5.91 13.14
CA ALA A 115 -8.09 4.91 14.18
C ALA A 115 -6.74 4.21 14.44
N LEU A 116 -5.80 4.28 13.48
CA LEU A 116 -4.57 3.47 13.51
C LEU A 116 -3.32 4.29 13.19
N ALA A 117 -2.35 4.23 14.10
CA ALA A 117 -0.97 4.60 13.85
C ALA A 117 -0.18 3.46 13.19
N HIS A 118 1.00 3.78 12.66
CA HIS A 118 1.90 2.83 11.99
C HIS A 118 2.21 1.61 12.87
N ALA A 119 2.56 1.82 14.14
CA ALA A 119 2.86 0.74 15.09
C ALA A 119 1.66 -0.18 15.31
N GLY A 120 0.45 0.40 15.41
CA GLY A 120 -0.80 -0.34 15.60
C GLY A 120 -1.10 -1.25 14.42
N LEU A 121 -0.96 -0.72 13.20
CA LEU A 121 -1.14 -1.51 11.99
C LEU A 121 -0.11 -2.65 11.91
N LEU A 122 1.18 -2.37 12.07
CA LEU A 122 2.22 -3.40 12.02
C LEU A 122 2.03 -4.50 13.08
N ALA A 123 1.62 -4.13 14.29
CA ALA A 123 1.32 -5.09 15.34
C ALA A 123 0.11 -5.99 14.99
N GLY A 124 -0.92 -5.40 14.37
CA GLY A 124 -2.08 -6.14 13.85
C GLY A 124 -1.69 -7.09 12.72
N LEU A 125 -0.92 -6.62 11.75
CA LEU A 125 -0.43 -7.42 10.62
C LEU A 125 0.44 -8.59 11.09
N ARG A 126 1.31 -8.38 12.09
CA ARG A 126 2.11 -9.45 12.69
C ARG A 126 1.23 -10.54 13.30
N ARG A 127 0.21 -10.18 14.09
CA ARG A 127 -0.72 -11.14 14.70
C ARG A 127 -1.52 -11.90 13.64
N LEU A 128 -1.99 -11.18 12.62
CA LEU A 128 -2.77 -11.77 11.53
C LEU A 128 -1.92 -12.74 10.72
N ASN A 129 -0.71 -12.35 10.28
CA ASN A 129 0.17 -13.23 9.51
C ASN A 129 0.66 -14.44 10.32
N GLY A 130 0.78 -14.33 11.65
CA GLY A 130 1.03 -15.48 12.51
C GLY A 130 -0.10 -16.53 12.49
N ARG A 131 -1.33 -16.14 12.15
CA ARG A 131 -2.47 -17.07 11.94
C ARG A 131 -2.57 -17.54 10.50
N LEU A 132 -2.34 -16.65 9.53
CA LEU A 132 -2.42 -16.98 8.11
C LEU A 132 -1.29 -17.90 7.66
N GLY A 133 -0.12 -17.83 8.31
CA GLY A 133 1.08 -18.55 7.90
C GLY A 133 1.65 -18.06 6.58
N TRP A 134 1.29 -16.85 6.14
CA TRP A 134 1.76 -16.29 4.88
C TRP A 134 3.22 -15.87 4.96
N ASP A 135 3.91 -16.09 3.86
CA ASP A 135 5.31 -15.76 3.60
C ASP A 135 5.51 -15.32 2.15
N HIS A 136 6.75 -15.34 1.66
CA HIS A 136 7.09 -14.89 0.31
C HIS A 136 6.75 -15.89 -0.81
N ASP A 137 6.41 -17.12 -0.47
CA ASP A 137 5.93 -18.13 -1.44
C ASP A 137 4.39 -18.14 -1.52
N SER A 138 3.74 -17.42 -0.62
CA SER A 138 2.29 -17.28 -0.58
C SER A 138 1.79 -16.34 -1.69
N ALA A 139 0.62 -16.65 -2.26
CA ALA A 139 -0.08 -15.79 -3.19
C ALA A 139 -1.55 -15.65 -2.78
N VAL A 140 -2.09 -14.44 -2.89
CA VAL A 140 -3.49 -14.13 -2.60
C VAL A 140 -4.13 -13.43 -3.78
N THR A 141 -5.29 -13.92 -4.21
CA THR A 141 -6.10 -13.28 -5.26
C THR A 141 -7.17 -12.41 -4.63
N LEU A 142 -7.26 -11.14 -5.04
CA LEU A 142 -8.12 -10.12 -4.44
C LEU A 142 -8.93 -9.36 -5.49
N PRO A 143 -10.19 -9.02 -5.20
CA PRO A 143 -11.02 -8.23 -6.11
C PRO A 143 -10.54 -6.77 -6.19
N LEU A 144 -10.16 -6.34 -7.39
CA LEU A 144 -9.70 -4.96 -7.66
C LEU A 144 -10.82 -3.94 -7.45
N GLY A 145 -12.07 -4.30 -7.75
CA GLY A 145 -13.22 -3.42 -7.55
C GLY A 145 -13.48 -3.07 -6.08
N ASP A 146 -12.95 -3.89 -5.15
CA ASP A 146 -13.22 -3.78 -3.72
C ASP A 146 -12.01 -3.29 -2.91
N LEU A 147 -11.00 -2.71 -3.56
CA LEU A 147 -9.80 -2.17 -2.88
C LEU A 147 -10.11 -1.18 -1.76
N GLY A 148 -11.26 -0.51 -1.80
CA GLY A 148 -11.69 0.41 -0.75
C GLY A 148 -12.25 -0.27 0.51
N THR A 149 -12.55 -1.56 0.47
CA THR A 149 -13.15 -2.29 1.60
C THR A 149 -12.11 -2.60 2.69
N PRO A 150 -12.47 -2.53 3.99
CA PRO A 150 -11.54 -2.81 5.08
C PRO A 150 -10.85 -4.18 4.96
N GLU A 151 -11.56 -5.21 4.52
CA GLU A 151 -11.07 -6.59 4.44
C GLU A 151 -10.03 -6.77 3.33
N VAL A 152 -10.28 -6.20 2.14
CA VAL A 152 -9.32 -6.24 1.03
C VAL A 152 -8.08 -5.41 1.35
N ARG A 153 -8.24 -4.24 1.97
CA ARG A 153 -7.12 -3.41 2.46
C ARG A 153 -6.28 -4.17 3.48
N THR A 154 -6.92 -4.83 4.44
CA THR A 154 -6.24 -5.68 5.44
C THR A 154 -5.47 -6.81 4.77
N ALA A 155 -6.05 -7.48 3.78
CA ALA A 155 -5.39 -8.54 3.03
C ALA A 155 -4.18 -8.05 2.23
N LEU A 156 -4.27 -6.88 1.59
CA LEU A 156 -3.16 -6.27 0.88
C LEU A 156 -2.00 -5.88 1.78
N TRP A 157 -2.30 -5.24 2.91
CA TRP A 157 -1.29 -4.92 3.91
C TRP A 157 -0.68 -6.19 4.52
N SER A 158 -1.46 -7.26 4.70
CA SER A 158 -0.95 -8.55 5.14
C SER A 158 -0.03 -9.19 4.10
N ALA A 159 -0.40 -9.14 2.82
CA ALA A 159 0.46 -9.65 1.74
C ALA A 159 1.79 -8.90 1.68
N LEU A 160 1.75 -7.55 1.71
CA LEU A 160 2.95 -6.72 1.79
C LEU A 160 3.79 -7.03 3.03
N TYR A 161 3.15 -7.23 4.19
CA TYR A 161 3.82 -7.62 5.42
C TYR A 161 4.51 -8.97 5.31
N ALA A 162 3.85 -9.99 4.77
CA ALA A 162 4.40 -11.33 4.61
C ALA A 162 5.51 -11.42 3.56
N GLY A 163 5.52 -10.51 2.58
CA GLY A 163 6.30 -10.71 1.36
C GLY A 163 5.55 -11.50 0.28
N ALA A 164 4.25 -11.73 0.47
CA ALA A 164 3.41 -12.52 -0.40
C ALA A 164 3.02 -11.77 -1.69
N HIS A 165 2.68 -12.54 -2.72
CA HIS A 165 2.19 -12.02 -3.99
C HIS A 165 0.71 -11.66 -3.95
N ALA A 166 0.37 -10.39 -4.11
CA ALA A 166 -1.01 -9.94 -4.28
C ALA A 166 -1.43 -9.95 -5.76
N ILE A 167 -2.47 -10.68 -6.12
CA ILE A 167 -3.02 -10.76 -7.48
C ILE A 167 -4.36 -10.04 -7.52
N LEU A 168 -4.38 -8.83 -8.10
CA LEU A 168 -5.58 -8.02 -8.25
C LEU A 168 -6.33 -8.41 -9.52
N MET A 169 -7.61 -8.75 -9.39
CA MET A 169 -8.46 -9.14 -10.52
C MET A 169 -9.62 -8.16 -10.73
N ALA A 170 -9.87 -7.77 -11.99
CA ALA A 170 -10.93 -6.82 -12.35
C ALA A 170 -12.37 -7.37 -12.15
N GLY A 171 -12.53 -8.66 -11.89
CA GLY A 171 -13.83 -9.31 -11.70
C GLY A 171 -13.96 -10.00 -10.34
N PRO A 172 -15.12 -10.62 -10.08
CA PRO A 172 -15.35 -11.37 -8.85
C PRO A 172 -14.28 -12.46 -8.67
N VAL A 173 -13.70 -12.52 -7.47
CA VAL A 173 -12.73 -13.56 -7.12
C VAL A 173 -13.48 -14.73 -6.49
N ARG A 174 -13.51 -15.87 -7.18
CA ARG A 174 -14.10 -17.10 -6.63
C ARG A 174 -13.25 -17.62 -5.47
N GLY A 175 -13.90 -17.96 -4.36
CA GLY A 175 -13.22 -18.49 -3.17
C GLY A 175 -12.53 -17.43 -2.31
N TRP A 176 -12.74 -16.14 -2.59
CA TRP A 176 -12.35 -15.07 -1.68
C TRP A 176 -13.19 -15.13 -0.40
N ASP A 177 -12.52 -15.36 0.73
CA ASP A 177 -13.12 -15.30 2.06
C ASP A 177 -12.57 -14.07 2.82
N PRO A 178 -13.39 -13.02 3.06
CA PRO A 178 -12.96 -11.82 3.77
C PRO A 178 -12.86 -12.02 5.30
N THR A 179 -13.41 -13.11 5.84
CA THR A 179 -13.57 -13.34 7.29
C THR A 179 -12.27 -13.21 8.09
N PRO A 180 -11.12 -13.76 7.65
CA PRO A 180 -9.86 -13.63 8.40
C PRO A 180 -9.33 -12.20 8.53
N PHE A 181 -9.81 -11.31 7.66
CA PHE A 181 -9.30 -9.94 7.48
C PHE A 181 -10.18 -8.87 8.14
N ALA A 182 -11.27 -9.27 8.79
CA ALA A 182 -12.15 -8.34 9.49
C ALA A 182 -11.48 -7.71 10.73
N GLY A 183 -11.76 -6.42 10.94
CA GLY A 183 -11.49 -5.72 12.21
C GLY A 183 -10.09 -5.12 12.39
N LEU A 184 -9.25 -5.08 11.34
CA LEU A 184 -7.99 -4.33 11.39
C LEU A 184 -8.12 -2.88 10.94
N PHE A 185 -9.01 -2.59 9.98
CA PHE A 185 -9.34 -1.25 9.47
C PHE A 185 -10.79 -0.89 9.73
#